data_AF-A0A5D3KN88-F1
#
_entry.id   AF-A0A5D3KN88-F1
#
_cell.length_a   1.000
_cell.length_b   1.000
_cell.length_c   1.000
_cell.angle_alpha   90.00
_cell.angle_beta   90.00
_cell.angle_gamma   90.00
#
_symmetry.space_group_name_H-M   'P 1'
#
loop_
_entity.id
_entity.type
_entity.pdbx_description
1 polymer ?
#
loop_
_entity_poly.entity_id
_entity_poly.type
_entity_poly.pdbx_seq_one_letter_code
_entity_poly.pdbx_strand_id
1 'polypeptide(L)' 'MLNFIEVFDVMHVEPATGASEWTGLTGTRTALERDGHLVDQKAMAYCPIEWLDERGYLDADLVHQHPRPWGI' A
#
# COMPACT_ATOMS: atom_id res chain seq x y z
N MET A 1 22.62 1.74 -2.41
CA MET A 1 21.84 1.89 -3.66
C MET A 1 20.40 1.73 -3.22
N LEU A 2 19.58 2.79 -3.30
CA LEU A 2 18.18 2.71 -2.86
C LEU A 2 17.41 1.96 -3.94
N ASN A 3 17.09 0.70 -3.67
CA ASN A 3 16.23 -0.09 -4.53
C ASN A 3 14.80 0.22 -4.12
N PHE A 4 14.03 0.79 -5.03
CA PHE A 4 12.62 1.08 -4.83
C PHE A 4 11.76 -0.02 -5.44
N ILE A 5 10.59 -0.23 -4.87
CA ILE A 5 9.60 -1.20 -5.35
C ILE A 5 8.22 -0.56 -5.37
N GLU A 6 7.41 -1.00 -6.34
CA GLU A 6 6.02 -0.59 -6.50
C GLU A 6 5.16 -1.19 -5.38
N VAL A 7 4.38 -0.34 -4.73
CA VAL A 7 3.42 -0.71 -3.70
C VAL A 7 2.09 -0.04 -3.95
N PHE A 8 1.03 -0.63 -3.42
CA PHE A 8 -0.33 -0.18 -3.62
C PHE A 8 -1.06 -0.13 -2.29
N ASP A 9 -1.93 0.86 -2.16
CA ASP A 9 -2.83 0.96 -1.03
C ASP A 9 -4.03 0.03 -1.24
N VAL A 10 -4.42 -0.65 -0.17
CA VAL A 10 -5.64 -1.45 -0.15
C VAL A 10 -6.80 -0.56 0.23
N MET A 11 -7.78 -0.49 -0.67
CA MET A 11 -8.97 0.31 -0.50
C MET A 11 -10.17 -0.58 -0.13
N HIS A 12 -10.94 -0.13 0.85
CA HIS A 12 -12.27 -0.65 1.14
C HIS A 12 -13.29 0.19 0.36
N VAL A 13 -14.11 -0.45 -0.46
CA VAL A 13 -15.20 0.23 -1.16
C VAL A 13 -16.50 -0.02 -0.40
N GLU A 14 -17.05 1.02 0.22
CA GLU A 14 -18.32 0.96 0.94
C GLU A 14 -19.45 0.62 -0.04
N PRO A 15 -20.13 -0.53 0.09
CA PRO A 15 -21.09 -0.99 -0.92
C PRO A 15 -22.30 -0.07 -1.09
N ALA A 16 -22.69 0.64 -0.03
CA ALA A 16 -23.88 1.50 -0.04
C ALA A 16 -23.65 2.83 -0.78
N THR A 17 -22.42 3.35 -0.76
CA THR A 17 -22.09 4.69 -1.27
C THR A 17 -21.13 4.66 -2.45
N GLY A 18 -20.40 3.55 -2.63
CA GLY A 18 -19.27 3.45 -3.55
C GLY A 18 -18.06 4.27 -3.08
N ALA A 19 -18.06 4.78 -1.84
CA ALA A 19 -16.93 5.52 -1.29
C ALA A 19 -15.74 4.57 -1.11
N SER A 20 -14.55 5.06 -1.45
CA SER A 20 -13.30 4.33 -1.33
C SER A 20 -12.52 4.87 -0.13
N GLU A 21 -12.28 4.02 0.87
CA GLU A 21 -11.55 4.36 2.08
C GLU A 21 -10.27 3.52 2.18
N TRP A 22 -9.15 4.17 2.51
CA TRP A 22 -7.90 3.44 2.69
C TRP A 22 -7.95 2.61 3.97
N THR A 23 -7.58 1.33 3.87
CA THR A 23 -7.63 0.39 4.98
C THR A 23 -6.46 0.51 5.98
N GLY A 24 -5.47 1.36 5.69
CA GLY A 24 -4.22 1.41 6.45
C GLY A 24 -3.18 0.37 5.97
N LEU A 25 -3.54 -0.50 5.03
CA LEU A 25 -2.67 -1.53 4.48
C LEU A 25 -2.09 -1.09 3.14
N THR A 26 -0.80 -1.33 2.96
CA THR A 26 -0.05 -1.05 1.74
C THR A 26 0.92 -2.18 1.49
N GLY A 27 1.03 -2.65 0.26
CA GLY A 27 1.92 -3.75 -0.05
C GLY A 27 2.23 -3.87 -1.53
N THR A 28 3.16 -4.76 -1.84
CA THR A 28 3.45 -5.14 -3.23
C THR A 28 2.23 -5.80 -3.86
N ARG A 29 2.08 -5.68 -5.19
CA ARG A 29 1.02 -6.37 -5.94
C ARG A 29 0.95 -7.86 -5.59
N THR A 30 2.10 -8.53 -5.55
CA THR A 30 2.18 -9.96 -5.24
C THR A 30 1.66 -10.28 -3.84
N ALA A 31 1.99 -9.48 -2.82
CA ALA A 31 1.50 -9.69 -1.46
C ALA A 31 -0.01 -9.48 -1.37
N LEU A 32 -0.52 -8.44 -2.03
CA LEU A 32 -1.94 -8.09 -2.03
C LEU A 32 -2.79 -9.13 -2.76
N GLU A 33 -2.35 -9.56 -3.95
CA GLU A 33 -3.04 -10.61 -4.72
C GLU A 33 -3.04 -11.95 -3.98
N ARG A 34 -1.91 -12.32 -3.33
CA ARG A 34 -1.79 -13.54 -2.51
C ARG A 34 -2.85 -13.57 -1.40
N ASP A 35 -3.10 -12.43 -0.76
CA ASP A 35 -3.98 -12.32 0.39
C ASP A 35 -5.42 -11.91 0.02
N GLY A 36 -5.72 -11.78 -1.29
CA GLY A 36 -7.06 -11.55 -1.82
C GLY A 36 -7.54 -10.09 -1.77
N HIS A 37 -6.62 -9.14 -1.66
CA HIS A 37 -6.95 -7.72 -1.64
C HIS A 37 -7.23 -7.17 -3.04
N LEU A 38 -8.22 -6.27 -3.13
CA LEU A 38 -8.43 -5.46 -4.32
C LEU A 38 -7.39 -4.35 -4.34
N VAL A 39 -6.66 -4.29 -5.45
CA VAL A 39 -5.61 -3.30 -5.70
C VAL A 39 -6.19 -2.15 -6.52
N ASP A 40 -6.15 -0.93 -6.01
CA ASP A 40 -6.40 0.24 -6.84
C ASP A 40 -5.15 0.56 -7.67
N GLN A 41 -5.21 0.28 -8.97
CA GLN A 41 -4.10 0.54 -9.90
C GLN A 41 -3.76 2.03 -10.02
N LYS A 42 -4.67 2.93 -9.64
CA LYS A 42 -4.43 4.38 -9.64
C LYS A 42 -3.76 4.87 -8.36
N ALA A 43 -3.83 4.09 -7.27
CA ALA A 43 -3.19 4.37 -5.99
C ALA A 43 -1.82 3.68 -5.85
N MET A 44 -1.02 3.77 -6.92
CA MET A 44 0.33 3.21 -6.99
C MET A 44 1.34 4.20 -6.37
N ALA A 45 2.25 3.68 -5.55
CA ALA A 45 3.38 4.41 -4.98
C ALA A 45 4.67 3.59 -5.06
N TYR A 46 5.79 4.19 -4.65
CA TYR A 46 7.10 3.53 -4.56
C TYR A 46 7.69 3.72 -3.16
N CYS A 47 8.30 2.68 -2.61
CA CYS A 47 9.04 2.74 -1.35
C CYS A 47 10.40 2.02 -1.47
N PRO A 48 11.38 2.31 -0.59
CA PRO A 48 12.57 1.47 -0.45
C PRO A 48 12.19 0.02 -0.12
N ILE A 49 12.89 -0.94 -0.71
CA ILE A 49 12.65 -2.37 -0.43
C ILE A 49 12.86 -2.68 1.06
N GLU A 50 13.79 -1.99 1.74
CA GLU A 50 14.03 -2.18 3.17
C GLU A 50 12.84 -1.79 4.08
N TRP A 51 11.81 -1.13 3.54
CA TRP A 51 10.60 -0.81 4.30
C TRP A 51 9.52 -1.89 4.18
N LEU A 52 9.74 -2.92 3.38
CA LEU A 52 8.85 -4.07 3.29
C LEU A 52 9.20 -5.10 4.35
N ASP A 53 8.18 -5.65 4.99
CA ASP A 53 8.29 -6.86 5.79
C ASP A 53 8.56 -8.09 4.90
N GLU A 54 8.82 -9.23 5.53
CA GLU A 54 9.07 -10.50 4.85
C GLU A 54 7.90 -10.98 3.99
N ARG A 55 6.70 -10.45 4.22
CA ARG A 55 5.48 -10.80 3.50
C ARG A 55 5.22 -9.89 2.30
N GLY A 56 5.98 -8.81 2.14
CA GLY A 56 5.87 -7.82 1.09
C GLY A 56 4.89 -6.68 1.39
N TYR A 57 4.59 -6.44 2.68
CA TYR A 57 3.79 -5.31 3.16
C TYR A 57 4.67 -4.20 3.69
N LEU A 58 4.21 -2.98 3.53
CA LEU A 58 4.89 -1.79 4.01
C LEU A 58 4.78 -1.72 5.54
N ASP A 59 5.91 -1.57 6.23
CA ASP A 59 5.93 -1.40 7.68
C ASP A 59 5.33 -0.03 8.04
N ALA A 60 4.18 -0.06 8.74
CA ALA A 60 3.43 1.14 9.11
C ALA A 60 4.23 2.08 10.04
N ASP A 61 5.13 1.55 10.86
CA ASP A 61 5.95 2.34 11.79
C ASP A 61 7.03 3.14 11.05
N LEU A 62 7.52 2.63 9.91
CA LEU A 62 8.44 3.35 9.01
C LEU A 62 7.70 4.42 8.19
N VAL A 63 6.45 4.16 7.79
CA VAL A 63 5.61 5.14 7.08
C VAL A 63 5.31 6.37 7.94
N HIS A 64 5.07 6.20 9.24
CA HIS A 64 4.78 7.33 10.13
C HIS A 64 5.96 8.29 10.28
N GLN A 65 7.19 7.81 10.09
CA GLN A 65 8.41 8.62 10.13
C GLN A 65 8.66 9.37 8.82
N HIS A 66 7.99 8.97 7.74
CA HIS A 66 8.15 9.52 6.40
C HIS A 66 6.77 9.80 5.80
N PRO A 67 6.19 10.99 6.04
CA PRO A 67 4.89 11.33 5.49
C PRO A 67 4.95 11.20 3.96
N ARG A 68 4.08 10.36 3.41
CA ARG A 68 4.04 10.14 1.97
C ARG A 68 3.68 11.47 1.27
N PRO A 69 4.33 11.81 0.14
CA PRO A 69 4.02 13.04 -0.58
C PRO A 69 2.63 13.02 -1.24
N TRP A 70 1.97 11.87 -1.29
CA TRP A 70 0.60 11.72 -1.76
C TRP A 70 -0.29 11.55 -0.54
N GLY A 71 -0.67 12.68 0.05
CA GLY A 71 -1.80 12.75 0.98
C GLY A 71 -3.07 12.32 0.24
N ILE A 72 -3.88 11.52 0.92
CA ILE A 72 -5.28 11.30 0.56
C ILE A 72 -6.03 12.62 0.82
#